data_AF-A0A8C3HVK2-F1
#
_entry.id   AF-A0A8C3HVK2-F1
#
_cell.length_a   1.000
_cell.length_b   1.000
_cell.length_c   1.000
_cell.angle_alpha   90.00
_cell.angle_beta   90.00
_cell.angle_gamma   90.00
#
_symmetry.space_group_name_H-M   'P 1'
#
loop_
_entity.id
_entity.type
_entity.pdbx_description
1 polymer ?
#
loop_
_entity_poly.entity_id
_entity_poly.type
_entity_poly.pdbx_seq_one_letter_code
_entity_poly.pdbx_strand_id
1 'polypeptide(L)'
;WARAAVPGCAGRGGRVQQSQLSVVLFPGRGNWESLLLKGGFVFPASHRLFPFADARCPRLLLLAGLLALSAPILTLEIHNLNILKGPTHAIRNIHPKHLKADQGKGNLRHSRASDPQLPEAHVWPKDCSEITWNRVSGVFVIQPTGFHQIVVYCDLNSTSEGCTVLQRNRHDTQITWAESWSTYKYGFGNVQDDYWLGTEYIYRIAKQNVYQVRFVIHDSSGTMKYADYNLFGLEDESKGYRLRLGSYTGTAGDAMTSNNPTTVHDNMKFSTKDLD
;
A
#
# COMPACT_ATOMS: atom_id res chain seq x y z
N TRP A 1 0.38 -10.87 14.27
CA TRP A 1 -0.05 -11.63 13.08
C TRP A 1 0.91 -11.51 11.88
N ALA A 2 1.64 -10.41 11.63
CA ALA A 2 2.65 -10.36 10.55
C ALA A 2 3.71 -11.47 10.61
N ARG A 3 4.25 -11.77 11.80
CA ARG A 3 5.19 -12.89 12.00
C ARG A 3 4.57 -14.28 11.81
N ALA A 4 3.26 -14.43 11.98
CA ALA A 4 2.58 -15.70 11.69
C ALA A 4 2.56 -15.98 10.18
N ALA A 5 2.69 -14.94 9.36
CA ALA A 5 2.90 -15.01 7.93
C ALA A 5 4.42 -15.04 7.60
N VAL A 6 5.24 -15.79 8.33
CA VAL A 6 6.67 -15.99 8.02
C VAL A 6 6.96 -17.50 7.99
N PRO A 7 7.62 -18.04 6.95
CA PRO A 7 8.10 -19.42 6.92
C PRO A 7 8.94 -19.77 8.15
N GLY A 8 8.57 -20.86 8.85
CA GLY A 8 9.35 -21.39 9.97
C GLY A 8 8.78 -21.12 11.37
N CYS A 9 7.72 -20.31 11.51
CA CYS A 9 6.96 -20.23 12.76
C CYS A 9 5.91 -21.35 12.83
N ALA A 10 6.34 -22.61 13.04
CA ALA A 10 5.43 -23.71 13.33
C ALA A 10 5.88 -24.47 14.57
N GLY A 11 4.93 -24.68 15.49
CA GLY A 11 5.05 -25.55 16.65
C GLY A 11 5.37 -26.99 16.28
N ARG A 12 5.75 -27.78 17.29
CA ARG A 12 6.27 -29.15 17.17
C ARG A 12 5.37 -30.06 16.32
N GLY A 13 5.82 -30.39 15.12
CA GLY A 13 5.24 -31.47 14.31
C GLY A 13 5.44 -31.27 12.80
N GLY A 14 6.54 -31.82 12.26
CA GLY A 14 6.76 -31.98 10.81
C GLY A 14 7.12 -30.70 10.05
N ARG A 15 8.40 -30.58 9.65
CA ARG A 15 8.89 -29.46 8.82
C ARG A 15 8.32 -29.57 7.40
N VAL A 16 7.25 -28.84 7.11
CA VAL A 16 7.02 -28.32 5.75
C VAL A 16 7.80 -27.02 5.66
N GLN A 17 8.98 -27.07 5.05
CA GLN A 17 9.80 -25.88 4.82
C GLN A 17 9.18 -25.11 3.67
N GLN A 18 8.46 -24.02 3.96
CA GLN A 18 7.87 -23.16 2.92
C GLN A 18 9.01 -22.51 2.13
N SER A 19 8.96 -22.57 0.81
CA SER A 19 9.94 -21.96 -0.09
C SER A 19 9.66 -20.47 -0.33
N GLN A 20 8.39 -20.09 -0.36
CA GLN A 20 7.96 -18.70 -0.51
C GLN A 20 6.58 -18.48 0.09
N LEU A 21 6.38 -17.30 0.68
CA LEU A 21 5.09 -16.78 1.10
C LEU A 21 4.88 -15.38 0.52
N SER A 22 3.70 -15.15 -0.04
CA SER A 22 3.25 -13.81 -0.47
C SER A 22 1.88 -13.52 0.12
N VAL A 23 1.69 -12.31 0.64
CA VAL A 23 0.39 -11.81 1.11
C VAL A 23 -0.05 -10.72 0.16
N VAL A 24 -1.21 -10.91 -0.47
CA VAL A 24 -1.70 -10.01 -1.52
C VAL A 24 -3.13 -9.56 -1.21
N LEU A 25 -3.42 -8.31 -1.58
CA LEU A 25 -4.69 -7.65 -1.30
C LEU A 25 -5.45 -7.38 -2.60
N PHE A 26 -6.73 -7.71 -2.62
CA PHE A 26 -7.66 -7.51 -3.74
C PHE A 26 -8.85 -6.66 -3.30
N PRO A 27 -9.42 -5.82 -4.19
CA PRO A 27 -10.74 -5.27 -3.94
C PRO A 27 -11.74 -6.41 -3.77
N GLY A 28 -12.61 -6.36 -2.76
CA GLY A 28 -13.56 -7.43 -2.57
C GLY A 28 -14.70 -7.39 -3.58
N ARG A 29 -15.19 -8.56 -3.98
CA ARG A 29 -16.31 -8.70 -4.91
C ARG A 29 -17.58 -9.06 -4.12
N GLY A 30 -18.49 -8.10 -3.91
CA GLY A 30 -19.78 -8.37 -3.27
C GLY A 30 -20.61 -7.11 -2.97
N ASN A 31 -21.95 -7.27 -2.94
CA ASN A 31 -22.90 -6.22 -2.56
C ASN A 31 -22.78 -5.97 -1.04
N TRP A 32 -22.22 -4.82 -0.68
CA TRP A 32 -21.78 -4.47 0.68
C TRP A 32 -22.90 -4.31 1.71
N GLU A 33 -24.16 -4.24 1.29
CA GLU A 33 -25.32 -4.02 2.16
C GLU A 33 -25.52 -5.12 3.22
N SER A 34 -25.02 -6.34 2.98
CA SER A 34 -25.20 -7.47 3.91
C SER A 34 -24.18 -7.52 5.06
N LEU A 35 -23.03 -6.83 4.95
CA LEU A 35 -22.01 -6.80 6.00
C LEU A 35 -22.21 -5.64 7.00
N LEU A 36 -22.94 -4.59 6.61
CA LEU A 36 -23.29 -3.46 7.48
C LEU A 36 -24.16 -3.85 8.68
N LEU A 37 -24.86 -4.99 8.60
CA LEU A 37 -25.78 -5.44 9.64
C LEU A 37 -25.13 -6.26 10.76
N LYS A 38 -23.84 -6.65 10.64
CA LYS A 38 -23.17 -7.53 11.63
C LYS A 38 -22.02 -6.92 12.42
N GLY A 39 -21.64 -5.67 12.17
CA GLY A 39 -20.61 -5.00 12.98
C GLY A 39 -20.53 -3.53 12.64
N GLY A 40 -20.59 -2.66 13.65
CA GLY A 40 -20.69 -1.20 13.56
C GLY A 40 -19.50 -0.51 12.91
N PHE A 41 -19.30 -0.73 11.61
CA PHE A 41 -18.41 0.06 10.77
C PHE A 41 -19.18 1.25 10.22
N VAL A 42 -19.09 2.37 10.93
CA VAL A 42 -19.49 3.68 10.38
C VAL A 42 -18.32 4.19 9.55
N PHE A 43 -18.41 4.08 8.22
CA PHE A 43 -17.56 4.85 7.33
C PHE A 43 -18.06 6.30 7.33
N PRO A 44 -17.19 7.31 7.54
CA PRO A 44 -17.60 8.69 7.38
C PRO A 44 -17.88 8.95 5.89
N ALA A 45 -19.16 9.12 5.56
CA ALA A 45 -19.59 9.63 4.27
C ALA A 45 -18.93 10.98 4.00
N SER A 46 -18.00 11.03 3.07
CA SER A 46 -17.38 12.27 2.62
C SER A 46 -18.09 12.75 1.36
N HIS A 47 -19.21 13.46 1.51
CA HIS A 47 -19.79 14.26 0.44
C HIS A 47 -19.76 15.74 0.80
N ARG A 48 -19.22 16.49 -0.17
CA ARG A 48 -18.91 17.92 -0.20
C ARG A 48 -20.13 18.80 0.03
N LEU A 49 -19.92 19.96 0.67
CA LEU A 49 -20.55 21.24 0.30
C LEU A 49 -19.61 22.38 0.73
N PHE A 50 -18.95 23.02 -0.24
CA PHE A 50 -18.48 24.41 -0.13
C PHE A 50 -19.10 25.17 -1.30
N PRO A 51 -19.87 26.24 -1.08
CA PRO A 51 -20.17 27.19 -2.12
C PRO A 51 -19.16 28.34 -2.13
N PHE A 52 -18.86 28.80 -3.35
CA PHE A 52 -18.11 29.99 -3.70
C PHE A 52 -18.96 31.28 -3.58
N ALA A 53 -18.26 32.42 -3.67
CA ALA A 53 -18.69 33.82 -3.87
C ALA A 53 -18.97 34.62 -2.58
N ASP A 54 -18.58 35.91 -2.43
CA ASP A 54 -18.29 36.93 -3.43
C ASP A 54 -17.42 38.10 -2.85
N ALA A 55 -16.94 38.93 -3.78
CA ALA A 55 -16.00 40.05 -3.72
C ALA A 55 -16.12 41.11 -2.61
N ARG A 56 -14.97 41.72 -2.26
CA ARG A 56 -14.65 43.14 -2.59
C ARG A 56 -13.23 43.54 -2.12
N CYS A 57 -12.47 44.12 -3.04
CA CYS A 57 -11.22 44.83 -2.83
C CYS A 57 -11.52 46.30 -2.44
N PRO A 58 -10.64 46.99 -1.68
CA PRO A 58 -9.88 48.05 -2.34
C PRO A 58 -8.40 48.18 -1.91
N ARG A 59 -7.63 48.69 -2.88
CA ARG A 59 -6.24 49.19 -2.88
C ARG A 59 -5.67 49.65 -1.54
N LEU A 60 -4.49 49.13 -1.18
CA LEU A 60 -3.39 49.92 -0.64
C LEU A 60 -2.06 49.43 -1.22
N LEU A 61 -1.34 50.35 -1.88
CA LEU A 61 0.05 50.21 -2.31
C LEU A 61 0.94 50.22 -1.08
N LEU A 62 1.83 49.24 -0.94
CA LEU A 62 3.11 49.40 -0.24
C LEU A 62 4.09 48.31 -0.68
N LEU A 63 5.31 48.77 -0.95
CA LEU A 63 6.46 48.02 -1.43
C LEU A 63 6.83 46.85 -0.50
N ALA A 64 6.96 45.65 -1.07
CA ALA A 64 7.75 44.57 -0.48
C ALA A 64 8.50 43.85 -1.59
N GLY A 65 9.79 43.63 -1.34
CA GLY A 65 10.81 43.26 -2.31
C GLY A 65 10.55 41.97 -3.07
N LEU A 66 11.40 41.78 -4.08
CA LEU A 66 11.59 40.58 -4.88
C LEU A 66 11.61 39.32 -4.00
N LEU A 67 10.44 38.75 -3.73
CA LEU A 67 10.30 37.33 -3.43
C LEU A 67 10.52 36.64 -4.77
N ALA A 68 11.68 36.00 -4.88
CA ALA A 68 11.95 35.06 -5.93
C ALA A 68 10.71 34.17 -6.12
N LEU A 69 10.23 34.07 -7.35
CA LEU A 69 9.32 33.02 -7.76
C LEU A 69 10.04 31.68 -7.59
N SER A 70 10.19 31.20 -6.35
CA SER A 70 10.26 29.77 -6.14
C SER A 70 8.85 29.27 -6.45
N ALA A 71 8.61 28.98 -7.74
CA ALA A 71 7.62 27.99 -8.06
C ALA A 71 7.88 26.82 -7.10
N PRO A 72 6.89 26.34 -6.32
CA PRO A 72 7.09 25.13 -5.57
C PRO A 72 7.49 24.09 -6.61
N ILE A 73 8.75 23.66 -6.58
CA ILE A 73 9.16 22.49 -7.33
C ILE A 73 8.29 21.41 -6.71
N LEU A 74 7.30 20.91 -7.47
CA LEU A 74 6.50 19.76 -7.08
C LEU A 74 7.44 18.55 -7.12
N THR A 75 8.37 18.47 -6.18
CA THR A 75 9.13 17.26 -5.91
C THR A 75 8.16 16.31 -5.23
N LEU A 76 7.78 15.25 -5.95
CA LEU A 76 7.03 14.15 -5.38
C LEU A 76 7.93 13.43 -4.37
N GLU A 77 7.84 13.80 -3.09
CA GLU A 77 8.54 13.10 -2.03
C GLU A 77 7.73 11.86 -1.61
N ILE A 78 8.16 10.69 -2.07
CA ILE A 78 7.53 9.41 -1.71
C ILE A 78 8.25 8.85 -0.50
N HIS A 79 7.68 9.02 0.69
CA HIS A 79 8.34 8.69 1.96
C HIS A 79 8.82 7.23 2.06
N ASN A 80 8.07 6.26 1.54
CA ASN A 80 8.44 4.84 1.65
C ASN A 80 9.38 4.34 0.53
N LEU A 81 9.70 5.15 -0.48
CA LEU A 81 10.55 4.74 -1.60
C LEU A 81 11.97 4.37 -1.12
N ASN A 82 12.57 5.23 -0.29
CA ASN A 82 13.89 5.01 0.28
C ASN A 82 13.89 3.85 1.29
N ILE A 83 12.78 3.67 2.03
CA ILE A 83 12.64 2.63 3.06
C ILE A 83 12.59 1.24 2.41
N LEU A 84 11.82 1.08 1.34
CA LEU A 84 11.66 -0.19 0.63
C LEU A 84 12.70 -0.41 -0.47
N LYS A 85 13.82 0.34 -0.44
CA LYS A 85 14.95 0.23 -1.38
C LYS A 85 14.54 0.16 -2.86
N GLY A 86 13.43 0.81 -3.21
CA GLY A 86 12.89 0.77 -4.56
C GLY A 86 13.72 1.63 -5.50
N PRO A 87 14.28 1.11 -6.60
CA PRO A 87 14.95 1.95 -7.56
C PRO A 87 13.93 2.87 -8.25
N THR A 88 14.18 4.17 -8.26
CA THR A 88 13.27 5.14 -8.90
C THR A 88 13.03 4.84 -10.38
N HIS A 89 14.02 4.26 -11.07
CA HIS A 89 13.91 3.85 -12.47
C HIS A 89 13.01 2.62 -12.69
N ALA A 90 12.69 1.87 -11.64
CA ALA A 90 11.80 0.71 -11.73
C ALA A 90 10.32 1.10 -11.58
N ILE A 91 10.02 2.34 -11.22
CA ILE A 91 8.65 2.81 -11.03
C ILE A 91 7.99 3.02 -12.39
N ARG A 92 6.94 2.24 -12.66
CA ARG A 92 6.33 2.13 -13.99
C ARG A 92 5.41 3.28 -14.38
N ASN A 93 4.84 4.00 -13.41
CA ASN A 93 3.87 5.07 -13.65
C ASN A 93 4.38 6.48 -13.34
N ILE A 94 5.70 6.65 -13.19
CA ILE A 94 6.31 7.99 -13.15
C ILE A 94 6.82 8.33 -14.55
N HIS A 95 6.32 9.42 -15.12
CA HIS A 95 6.86 9.94 -16.38
C HIS A 95 8.27 10.53 -16.14
N PRO A 96 9.26 10.30 -17.02
CA PRO A 96 10.63 10.84 -16.88
C PRO A 96 10.71 12.36 -16.68
N LYS A 97 9.69 13.12 -17.11
CA LYS A 97 9.58 14.57 -16.90
C LYS A 97 9.41 14.98 -15.43
N HIS A 98 8.93 14.08 -14.56
CA HIS A 98 8.85 14.28 -13.12
C HIS A 98 10.12 13.82 -12.38
N LEU A 99 11.02 13.13 -13.08
CA LEU A 99 12.33 12.68 -12.59
C LEU A 99 13.43 13.53 -13.23
N LYS A 100 13.51 14.82 -12.91
CA LYS A 100 14.69 15.60 -13.31
C LYS A 100 15.73 15.59 -12.21
N ALA A 101 16.81 14.86 -12.50
CA ALA A 101 18.09 14.97 -11.84
C ALA A 101 18.60 16.41 -11.94
N ASP A 102 19.16 16.89 -10.83
CA ASP A 102 20.01 18.07 -10.78
C ASP A 102 21.21 17.88 -11.72
N GLN A 103 21.13 18.46 -12.93
CA GLN A 103 22.30 18.68 -13.79
C GLN A 103 22.17 20.04 -14.49
N GLY A 104 22.91 21.01 -13.96
CA GLY A 104 23.84 21.86 -14.70
C GLY A 104 23.36 22.58 -15.97
N LYS A 105 23.31 23.92 -15.86
CA LYS A 105 23.48 24.94 -16.92
C LYS A 105 23.83 24.44 -18.33
N GLY A 106 22.97 24.73 -19.30
CA GLY A 106 23.27 24.73 -20.74
C GLY A 106 22.18 25.47 -21.54
N ASN A 107 22.59 26.42 -22.38
CA ASN A 107 21.78 27.51 -22.97
C ASN A 107 21.13 27.19 -24.34
N LEU A 108 19.98 27.87 -24.62
CA LEU A 108 19.39 28.29 -25.92
C LEU A 108 18.78 27.18 -26.83
N ARG A 109 17.59 27.29 -27.47
CA ARG A 109 16.94 28.40 -28.21
C ARG A 109 15.39 28.30 -28.23
N HIS A 110 14.78 29.43 -28.59
CA HIS A 110 13.34 29.74 -28.74
C HIS A 110 12.56 28.85 -29.72
N SER A 111 11.26 28.62 -29.40
CA SER A 111 10.10 28.76 -30.32
C SER A 111 8.78 28.89 -29.54
N ARG A 112 8.00 29.93 -29.84
CA ARG A 112 6.57 30.17 -29.50
C ARG A 112 5.68 29.12 -30.18
N ALA A 113 4.42 28.86 -29.86
CA ALA A 113 3.51 29.06 -28.72
C ALA A 113 2.19 28.34 -29.13
N SER A 114 1.51 27.64 -28.21
CA SER A 114 0.06 27.40 -28.28
C SER A 114 -0.47 26.71 -27.01
N ASP A 115 -1.28 27.46 -26.28
CA ASP A 115 -2.33 27.12 -25.30
C ASP A 115 -1.97 26.53 -23.91
N PRO A 116 -2.49 27.10 -22.79
CA PRO A 116 -2.28 26.58 -21.44
C PRO A 116 -3.41 25.59 -21.09
N GLN A 117 -3.25 24.32 -21.47
CA GLN A 117 -3.88 23.27 -20.67
C GLN A 117 -3.14 23.24 -19.34
N LEU A 118 -3.77 23.83 -18.32
CA LEU A 118 -3.47 23.55 -16.92
C LEU A 118 -3.31 22.02 -16.83
N PRO A 119 -2.15 21.47 -16.43
CA PRO A 119 -1.94 20.04 -16.48
C PRO A 119 -3.01 19.40 -15.62
N GLU A 120 -3.85 18.58 -16.25
CA GLU A 120 -4.83 17.74 -15.58
C GLU A 120 -4.08 17.07 -14.42
N ALA A 121 -4.46 17.41 -13.18
CA ALA A 121 -3.70 17.02 -12.01
C ALA A 121 -3.48 15.51 -12.08
N HIS A 122 -2.21 15.09 -12.11
CA HIS A 122 -1.88 13.68 -12.29
C HIS A 122 -2.56 12.86 -11.20
N VAL A 123 -3.61 12.11 -11.57
CA VAL A 123 -4.39 11.31 -10.63
C VAL A 123 -3.68 9.98 -10.46
N TRP A 124 -3.11 9.78 -9.27
CA TRP A 124 -2.51 8.49 -8.91
C TRP A 124 -3.62 7.46 -8.65
N PRO A 125 -3.42 6.19 -9.07
CA PRO A 125 -4.35 5.12 -8.72
C PRO A 125 -4.38 4.91 -7.20
N LYS A 126 -5.54 4.59 -6.63
CA LYS A 126 -5.69 4.40 -5.17
C LYS A 126 -5.07 3.11 -4.67
N ASP A 127 -5.03 2.10 -5.52
CA ASP A 127 -4.39 0.81 -5.32
C ASP A 127 -4.11 0.16 -6.68
N CYS A 128 -3.53 -1.04 -6.67
CA CYS A 128 -3.15 -1.74 -7.90
C CYS A 128 -4.34 -2.14 -8.79
N SER A 129 -5.57 -2.16 -8.26
CA SER A 129 -6.76 -2.56 -9.02
C SER A 129 -7.25 -1.49 -10.00
N GLU A 130 -6.91 -0.23 -9.76
CA GLU A 130 -7.21 0.87 -10.68
C GLU A 130 -6.22 0.93 -11.87
N ILE A 131 -5.20 0.06 -11.90
CA ILE A 131 -4.21 0.00 -12.98
C ILE A 131 -4.71 -0.90 -14.10
N THR A 132 -5.41 -0.29 -15.05
CA THR A 132 -6.01 -0.96 -16.21
C THR A 132 -5.11 -0.99 -17.44
N TRP A 133 -4.06 -0.16 -17.46
CA TRP A 133 -3.13 0.02 -18.57
C TRP A 133 -1.80 -0.70 -18.33
N ASN A 134 -1.10 -1.07 -19.42
CA ASN A 134 0.21 -1.76 -19.41
C ASN A 134 0.33 -2.78 -18.27
N ARG A 135 -0.54 -3.80 -18.31
CA ARG A 135 -0.75 -4.88 -17.34
C ARG A 135 0.48 -5.77 -17.14
N VAL A 136 1.55 -5.16 -16.68
CA VAL A 136 2.86 -5.75 -16.43
C VAL A 136 3.16 -5.50 -14.96
N SER A 137 3.29 -6.58 -14.20
CA SER A 137 3.64 -6.51 -12.78
C SER A 137 4.93 -5.71 -12.54
N GLY A 138 5.00 -5.01 -11.40
CA GLY A 138 6.14 -4.17 -11.07
C GLY A 138 5.85 -3.16 -9.99
N VAL A 139 6.73 -2.17 -9.90
CA VAL A 139 6.68 -1.12 -8.88
C VAL A 139 5.86 0.05 -9.40
N PHE A 140 4.87 0.47 -8.62
CA PHE A 140 3.98 1.58 -8.96
C PHE A 140 3.84 2.53 -7.77
N VAL A 141 3.60 3.80 -8.06
CA VAL A 141 3.11 4.76 -7.08
C VAL A 141 1.59 4.68 -7.03
N ILE A 142 1.04 4.56 -5.83
CA ILE A 142 -0.40 4.67 -5.57
C ILE A 142 -0.63 5.81 -4.59
N GLN A 143 -1.86 6.34 -4.54
CA GLN A 143 -2.28 7.32 -3.56
C GLN A 143 -3.58 6.87 -2.90
N PRO A 144 -3.49 6.18 -1.73
CA PRO A 144 -4.68 5.83 -0.97
C PRO A 144 -5.51 7.07 -0.63
N THR A 145 -6.82 6.89 -0.51
CA THR A 145 -7.77 8.00 -0.33
C THR A 145 -7.46 8.79 0.94
N GLY A 146 -7.23 10.10 0.80
CA GLY A 146 -6.89 10.98 1.92
C GLY A 146 -5.49 10.73 2.50
N PHE A 147 -4.59 10.13 1.73
CA PHE A 147 -3.21 9.85 2.11
C PHE A 147 -2.21 10.35 1.06
N HIS A 148 -0.92 10.35 1.43
CA HIS A 148 0.16 10.70 0.52
C HIS A 148 0.52 9.53 -0.40
N GLN A 149 1.29 9.83 -1.45
CA GLN A 149 1.73 8.83 -2.41
C GLN A 149 2.70 7.85 -1.77
N ILE A 150 2.51 6.57 -2.07
CA ILE A 150 3.36 5.48 -1.60
C ILE A 150 3.72 4.55 -2.77
N VAL A 151 4.87 3.91 -2.67
CA VAL A 151 5.33 2.89 -3.61
C VAL A 151 4.90 1.50 -3.14
N VAL A 152 4.37 0.72 -4.07
CA VAL A 152 3.93 -0.67 -3.87
C VAL A 152 4.39 -1.56 -5.02
N TYR A 153 4.46 -2.86 -4.79
CA TYR A 153 4.52 -3.83 -5.88
C TYR A 153 3.09 -4.23 -6.27
N CYS A 154 2.75 -4.04 -7.54
CA CYS A 154 1.51 -4.50 -8.13
C CYS A 154 1.74 -5.77 -8.92
N ASP A 155 1.01 -6.83 -8.59
CA ASP A 155 0.91 -8.01 -9.44
C ASP A 155 -0.34 -7.89 -10.32
N LEU A 156 -0.14 -7.54 -11.58
CA LEU A 156 -1.19 -7.28 -12.57
C LEU A 156 -1.43 -8.47 -13.50
N ASN A 157 -0.56 -9.49 -13.44
CA ASN A 157 -0.55 -10.63 -14.34
C ASN A 157 -1.35 -11.80 -13.76
N SER A 158 -1.31 -12.01 -12.45
CA SER A 158 -1.93 -13.17 -11.80
C SER A 158 -3.44 -13.08 -11.68
N THR A 159 -4.03 -11.88 -11.78
CA THR A 159 -5.48 -11.67 -11.69
C THR A 159 -5.98 -10.64 -12.66
N SER A 160 -7.27 -10.69 -13.01
CA SER A 160 -7.91 -9.78 -13.95
C SER A 160 -7.99 -8.34 -13.44
N GLU A 161 -8.02 -8.12 -12.13
CA GLU A 161 -8.10 -6.77 -11.53
C GLU A 161 -6.71 -6.26 -11.11
N GLY A 162 -5.76 -7.16 -10.82
CA GLY A 162 -4.48 -6.80 -10.24
C GLY A 162 -4.56 -6.73 -8.72
N CYS A 163 -3.43 -6.98 -8.05
CA CYS A 163 -3.37 -6.98 -6.60
C CYS A 163 -2.15 -6.26 -6.05
N THR A 164 -2.36 -5.70 -4.86
CA THR A 164 -1.30 -5.04 -4.10
C THR A 164 -0.60 -6.08 -3.25
N VAL A 165 0.70 -6.26 -3.45
CA VAL A 165 1.50 -7.17 -2.63
C VAL A 165 1.84 -6.46 -1.32
N LEU A 166 1.43 -7.04 -0.18
CA LEU A 166 1.65 -6.48 1.15
C LEU A 166 2.94 -7.00 1.78
N GLN A 167 3.25 -8.26 1.49
CA GLN A 167 4.42 -8.95 2.00
C GLN A 167 4.89 -9.98 0.97
N ARG A 168 6.20 -10.10 0.80
CA ARG A 168 6.84 -11.24 0.13
C ARG A 168 8.00 -11.73 0.98
N ASN A 169 8.12 -13.04 1.09
CA ASN A 169 9.12 -13.70 1.91
C ASN A 169 9.53 -15.05 1.33
N ARG A 170 10.74 -15.13 0.79
CA ARG A 170 11.39 -16.36 0.35
C ARG A 170 12.16 -17.02 1.48
N HIS A 171 12.28 -18.35 1.42
CA HIS A 171 13.03 -19.16 2.38
C HIS A 171 14.49 -18.70 2.57
N ASP A 172 15.14 -18.23 1.50
CA ASP A 172 16.53 -17.77 1.48
C ASP A 172 16.67 -16.26 1.74
N THR A 173 15.63 -15.61 2.26
CA THR A 173 15.67 -14.19 2.58
C THR A 173 16.73 -13.87 3.63
N GLN A 174 17.34 -12.68 3.51
CA GLN A 174 18.26 -12.14 4.52
C GLN A 174 17.51 -11.35 5.62
N ILE A 175 16.21 -11.16 5.46
CA ILE A 175 15.38 -10.41 6.40
C ILE A 175 15.08 -11.28 7.62
N THR A 176 15.34 -10.77 8.82
CA THR A 176 15.14 -11.53 10.07
C THR A 176 13.67 -11.61 10.51
N TRP A 177 12.82 -10.70 10.01
CA TRP A 177 11.43 -10.52 10.43
C TRP A 177 11.26 -10.25 11.95
N ALA A 178 12.34 -9.95 12.65
CA ALA A 178 12.37 -9.62 14.08
C ALA A 178 12.64 -8.11 14.28
N GLU A 179 11.78 -7.29 13.70
CA GLU A 179 11.93 -5.83 13.67
C GLU A 179 11.12 -5.12 14.77
N SER A 180 11.46 -3.85 15.01
CA SER A 180 10.77 -2.96 15.96
C SER A 180 9.39 -2.52 15.46
N TRP A 181 8.58 -1.95 16.36
CA TRP A 181 7.27 -1.37 16.02
C TRP A 181 7.39 -0.35 14.88
N SER A 182 8.33 0.59 15.00
CA SER A 182 8.55 1.65 14.01
C SER A 182 8.91 1.09 12.63
N THR A 183 9.77 0.08 12.58
CA THR A 183 10.19 -0.58 11.33
C THR A 183 9.02 -1.34 10.70
N TYR A 184 8.23 -2.07 11.48
CA TYR A 184 7.02 -2.70 10.96
C TYR A 184 5.95 -1.69 10.52
N LYS A 185 5.83 -0.55 11.20
CA LYS A 185 4.87 0.50 10.86
C LYS A 185 5.14 1.09 9.46
N TYR A 186 6.39 1.41 9.15
CA TYR A 186 6.77 2.07 7.89
C TYR A 186 7.38 1.14 6.83
N GLY A 187 7.51 -0.15 7.14
CA GLY A 187 7.99 -1.14 6.18
C GLY A 187 9.51 -1.29 6.17
N PHE A 188 9.95 -2.35 5.50
CA PHE A 188 11.36 -2.70 5.34
C PHE A 188 11.53 -3.74 4.23
N GLY A 189 12.77 -3.90 3.77
CA GLY A 189 13.13 -4.86 2.72
C GLY A 189 13.32 -4.19 1.38
N ASN A 190 13.08 -4.94 0.30
CA ASN A 190 13.11 -4.43 -1.07
C ASN A 190 11.77 -4.75 -1.75
N VAL A 191 11.06 -3.72 -2.20
CA VAL A 191 9.73 -3.84 -2.85
C VAL A 191 9.71 -4.76 -4.07
N GLN A 192 10.86 -4.97 -4.73
CA GLN A 192 10.97 -5.91 -5.85
C GLN A 192 11.28 -7.36 -5.43
N ASP A 193 11.74 -7.55 -4.19
CA ASP A 193 12.19 -8.80 -3.60
C ASP A 193 11.34 -9.14 -2.36
N ASP A 194 11.97 -9.43 -1.22
CA ASP A 194 11.35 -9.71 0.06
C ASP A 194 11.18 -8.40 0.83
N TYR A 195 9.96 -8.17 1.33
CA TYR A 195 9.65 -6.93 2.04
C TYR A 195 8.36 -7.05 2.85
N TRP A 196 8.22 -6.13 3.78
CA TRP A 196 6.98 -5.77 4.45
C TRP A 196 6.60 -4.36 4.02
N LEU A 197 5.40 -4.18 3.45
CA LEU A 197 4.97 -2.88 2.92
C LEU A 197 5.01 -1.79 3.99
N GLY A 198 4.57 -2.11 5.21
CA GLY A 198 4.41 -1.18 6.32
C GLY A 198 2.96 -1.20 6.84
N THR A 199 2.79 -1.44 8.14
CA THR A 199 1.45 -1.66 8.73
C THR A 199 0.56 -0.43 8.61
N GLU A 200 1.11 0.79 8.72
CA GLU A 200 0.33 2.03 8.52
C GLU A 200 -0.15 2.13 7.07
N TYR A 201 0.69 1.78 6.09
CA TYR A 201 0.31 1.82 4.68
C TYR A 201 -0.75 0.77 4.34
N ILE A 202 -0.63 -0.44 4.91
CA ILE A 202 -1.63 -1.50 4.79
C ILE A 202 -2.96 -1.02 5.38
N TYR A 203 -2.96 -0.39 6.55
CA TYR A 203 -4.16 0.20 7.16
C TYR A 203 -4.79 1.25 6.25
N ARG A 204 -4.01 2.18 5.69
CA ARG A 204 -4.51 3.24 4.80
C ARG A 204 -5.18 2.69 3.55
N ILE A 205 -4.59 1.65 2.95
CA ILE A 205 -5.20 0.96 1.80
C ILE A 205 -6.47 0.26 2.26
N ALA A 206 -6.40 -0.59 3.29
CA ALA A 206 -7.55 -1.40 3.74
C ALA A 206 -8.73 -0.57 4.28
N LYS A 207 -8.51 0.69 4.68
CA LYS A 207 -9.56 1.61 5.15
C LYS A 207 -10.42 2.17 4.02
N GLN A 208 -9.88 2.30 2.81
CA GLN A 208 -10.52 3.10 1.76
C GLN A 208 -11.69 2.38 1.06
N ASN A 209 -11.74 1.06 1.15
CA ASN A 209 -12.76 0.20 0.57
C ASN A 209 -12.78 -1.14 1.30
N VAL A 210 -13.62 -2.07 0.88
CA VAL A 210 -13.58 -3.44 1.37
C VAL A 210 -12.63 -4.27 0.52
N TYR A 211 -11.70 -4.93 1.19
CA TYR A 211 -10.68 -5.75 0.56
C TYR A 211 -10.76 -7.21 1.00
N GLN A 212 -10.24 -8.08 0.13
CA GLN A 212 -9.97 -9.49 0.39
C GLN A 212 -8.46 -9.68 0.46
N VAL A 213 -8.00 -10.62 1.27
CA VAL A 213 -6.59 -10.99 1.36
C VAL A 213 -6.39 -12.44 0.96
N ARG A 214 -5.34 -12.71 0.19
CA ARG A 214 -4.85 -14.05 -0.10
C ARG A 214 -3.44 -14.23 0.44
N PHE A 215 -3.24 -15.32 1.16
CA PHE A 215 -1.93 -15.84 1.49
C PHE A 215 -1.59 -16.91 0.47
N VAL A 216 -0.48 -16.75 -0.26
CA VAL A 216 0.04 -17.71 -1.24
C VAL A 216 1.30 -18.33 -0.67
N ILE A 217 1.29 -19.65 -0.48
CA ILE A 217 2.38 -20.42 0.11
C ILE A 217 2.88 -21.40 -0.93
N HIS A 218 4.18 -21.38 -1.22
CA HIS A 218 4.85 -22.45 -1.93
C HIS A 218 5.62 -23.30 -0.92
N ASP A 219 5.46 -24.61 -0.99
CA ASP A 219 6.31 -25.52 -0.22
C ASP A 219 7.66 -25.77 -0.90
N SER A 220 8.55 -26.53 -0.25
CA SER A 220 9.87 -26.88 -0.79
C SER A 220 9.81 -27.71 -2.08
N SER A 221 8.67 -28.35 -2.38
CA SER A 221 8.44 -29.06 -3.64
C SER A 221 7.92 -28.14 -4.76
N GLY A 222 7.67 -26.87 -4.46
CA GLY A 222 7.09 -25.90 -5.38
C GLY A 222 5.56 -25.94 -5.45
N THR A 223 4.91 -26.81 -4.68
CA THR A 223 3.44 -26.92 -4.67
C THR A 223 2.84 -25.66 -4.04
N MET A 224 1.94 -25.02 -4.78
CA MET A 224 1.24 -23.82 -4.33
C MET A 224 -0.01 -24.19 -3.52
N LYS A 225 -0.12 -23.60 -2.33
CA LYS A 225 -1.33 -23.60 -1.50
C LYS A 225 -1.74 -22.15 -1.24
N TYR A 226 -3.02 -21.94 -0.99
CA TYR A 226 -3.53 -20.61 -0.68
C TYR A 226 -4.56 -20.60 0.45
N ALA A 227 -4.69 -19.45 1.08
CA ALA A 227 -5.73 -19.13 2.06
C ALA A 227 -6.32 -17.76 1.72
N ASP A 228 -7.61 -17.74 1.38
CA ASP A 228 -8.38 -16.54 1.06
C ASP A 228 -9.29 -16.17 2.23
N TYR A 229 -9.32 -14.87 2.53
CA TYR A 229 -10.29 -14.30 3.44
C TYR A 229 -11.10 -13.24 2.69
N ASN A 230 -12.43 -13.38 2.72
CA ASN A 230 -13.34 -12.52 1.96
C ASN A 230 -13.50 -11.10 2.54
N LEU A 231 -12.88 -10.82 3.68
CA LEU A 231 -12.75 -9.52 4.31
C LEU A 231 -11.35 -9.41 4.93
N PHE A 232 -10.71 -8.27 4.73
CA PHE A 232 -9.47 -7.90 5.38
C PHE A 232 -9.55 -6.43 5.80
N GLY A 233 -9.24 -6.17 7.07
CA GLY A 233 -9.16 -4.83 7.61
C GLY A 233 -8.19 -4.74 8.76
N LEU A 234 -7.65 -3.55 8.95
CA LEU A 234 -6.90 -3.18 10.16
C LEU A 234 -7.63 -2.03 10.86
N GLU A 235 -7.62 -2.05 12.18
CA GLU A 235 -7.94 -0.86 12.96
C GLU A 235 -6.76 0.12 12.96
N ASP A 236 -6.98 1.35 13.44
CA ASP A 236 -5.93 2.36 13.51
C ASP A 236 -4.87 2.04 14.59
N GLU A 237 -3.78 2.81 14.60
CA GLU A 237 -2.66 2.63 15.53
C GLU A 237 -3.07 2.69 17.00
N SER A 238 -4.05 3.54 17.37
CA SER A 238 -4.49 3.66 18.77
C SER A 238 -5.16 2.37 19.28
N LYS A 239 -5.66 1.55 18.36
CA LYS A 239 -6.23 0.24 18.62
C LYS A 239 -5.22 -0.90 18.39
N GLY A 240 -3.97 -0.57 18.06
CA GLY A 240 -2.85 -1.49 17.88
C GLY A 240 -2.88 -2.22 16.54
N TYR A 241 -3.42 -1.61 15.47
CA TYR A 241 -3.57 -2.26 14.16
C TYR A 241 -4.23 -3.64 14.25
N ARG A 242 -5.31 -3.72 15.02
CA ARG A 242 -6.06 -4.96 15.24
C ARG A 242 -6.53 -5.54 13.91
N LEU A 243 -6.24 -6.82 13.70
CA LEU A 243 -6.61 -7.54 12.49
C LEU A 243 -8.12 -7.88 12.48
N ARG A 244 -8.74 -7.75 11.32
CA ARG A 244 -10.11 -8.17 11.03
C ARG A 244 -10.10 -9.04 9.79
N LEU A 245 -10.55 -10.28 9.93
CA LEU A 245 -10.69 -11.24 8.84
C LEU A 245 -12.15 -11.68 8.67
N GLY A 246 -12.49 -12.02 7.44
CA GLY A 246 -13.78 -12.62 7.09
C GLY A 246 -13.73 -14.15 7.07
N SER A 247 -14.62 -14.73 6.27
CA SER A 247 -14.69 -16.18 6.07
C SER A 247 -13.49 -16.68 5.26
N TYR A 248 -12.91 -17.77 5.74
CA TYR A 248 -11.82 -18.50 5.10
C TYR A 248 -12.31 -19.38 3.93
N THR A 249 -11.52 -19.44 2.86
CA THR A 249 -11.55 -20.49 1.84
C THR A 249 -10.13 -20.80 1.37
N GLY A 250 -9.82 -22.03 0.94
CA GLY A 250 -8.52 -22.33 0.36
C GLY A 250 -8.01 -23.75 0.63
N THR A 251 -6.76 -23.97 0.29
CA THR A 251 -6.08 -25.28 0.34
C THR A 251 -4.97 -25.35 1.39
N ALA A 252 -4.58 -24.22 1.99
CA ALA A 252 -3.51 -24.14 2.98
C ALA A 252 -3.94 -24.52 4.42
N GLY A 253 -5.23 -24.76 4.66
CA GLY A 253 -5.81 -24.80 6.01
C GLY A 253 -6.02 -23.40 6.60
N ASP A 254 -6.92 -23.28 7.58
CA ASP A 254 -7.23 -22.01 8.23
C ASP A 254 -6.43 -21.83 9.52
N ALA A 255 -5.32 -21.09 9.45
CA ALA A 255 -4.49 -20.77 10.60
C ALA A 255 -4.89 -19.44 11.27
N MET A 256 -5.63 -18.55 10.60
CA MET A 256 -5.85 -17.19 11.10
C MET A 256 -7.18 -17.03 11.85
N THR A 257 -8.23 -17.73 11.41
CA THR A 257 -9.56 -17.72 12.04
C THR A 257 -9.88 -19.02 12.76
N SER A 258 -8.85 -19.76 13.18
CA SER A 258 -9.00 -21.01 13.91
C SER A 258 -9.85 -20.83 15.17
N ASN A 259 -10.62 -21.86 15.53
CA ASN A 259 -11.45 -21.88 16.75
C ASN A 259 -10.63 -22.02 18.05
N ASN A 260 -9.30 -22.21 17.96
CA ASN A 260 -8.44 -22.30 19.12
C ASN A 260 -7.98 -20.90 19.57
N PRO A 261 -8.34 -20.45 20.78
CA PRO A 261 -8.03 -19.10 21.26
C PRO A 261 -6.53 -18.83 21.42
N THR A 262 -5.70 -19.87 21.48
CA THR A 262 -4.24 -19.73 21.60
C THR A 262 -3.51 -19.55 20.27
N THR A 263 -4.18 -19.85 19.15
CA THR A 263 -3.59 -19.77 17.80
C THR A 263 -4.36 -18.87 16.85
N VAL A 264 -5.54 -18.38 17.26
CA VAL A 264 -6.30 -17.41 16.48
C VAL A 264 -5.54 -16.09 16.33
N HIS A 265 -5.54 -15.55 15.11
CA HIS A 265 -4.92 -14.27 14.79
C HIS A 265 -5.93 -13.18 14.45
N ASP A 266 -7.12 -13.56 13.99
CA ASP A 266 -8.23 -12.62 13.85
C ASP A 266 -8.54 -11.95 15.20
N ASN A 267 -8.93 -10.67 15.15
CA ASN A 267 -9.20 -9.81 16.30
C ASN A 267 -8.00 -9.54 17.24
N MET A 268 -6.81 -10.07 16.94
CA MET A 268 -5.60 -9.80 17.71
C MET A 268 -4.93 -8.48 17.28
N LYS A 269 -4.33 -7.79 18.25
CA LYS A 269 -3.48 -6.62 18.00
C LYS A 269 -2.20 -7.04 17.28
N PHE A 270 -1.59 -6.07 16.62
CA PHE A 270 -0.23 -6.19 16.13
C PHE A 270 0.75 -6.10 17.31
N SER A 271 1.83 -6.87 17.27
CA SER A 271 2.89 -6.85 18.27
C SER A 271 4.26 -7.10 17.64
N THR A 272 5.27 -6.43 18.17
CA THR A 272 6.68 -6.48 17.75
C THR A 272 7.56 -6.93 18.91
N LYS A 273 8.89 -6.90 18.75
CA LYS A 273 9.81 -7.31 19.84
C LYS A 273 9.87 -6.32 21.01
N ASP A 274 9.40 -5.11 20.76
CA ASP A 274 9.50 -3.93 21.61
C ASP A 274 8.13 -3.33 21.96
N LEU A 275 7.03 -3.93 21.47
CA LEU A 275 5.67 -3.55 21.80
C LEU A 275 4.74 -4.77 21.73
N ASP A 276 4.18 -5.13 22.89
CA ASP A 276 3.25 -6.26 23.07
C ASP A 276 1.79 -5.91 22.77
#